data_AF-A0AAD5SIH9-F1
#
_entry.id   AF-A0AAD5SIH9-F1
#
_cell.length_a   1.000
_cell.length_b   1.000
_cell.length_c   1.000
_cell.angle_alpha   90.00
_cell.angle_beta   90.00
_cell.angle_gamma   90.00
#
_symmetry.space_group_name_H-M   'P 1'
#
loop_
_entity.id
_entity.type
_entity.pdbx_description
1 polymer ?
#
loop_
_entity_poly.entity_id
_entity_poly.type
_entity_poly.pdbx_seq_one_letter_code
_entity_poly.pdbx_strand_id
1 'polypeptide(L)'
;MPEVLPVLQAGQPIQVRSQQYNTAAPVAARPILSSGGPITKTDTSVGPPTTTELPSFATASPYVPAHAADTSNLPFSSRPPPSVTGSTRDGYSSDLNAKSKAFNQRVDYMIGEFFSRQVSKFAAGTPEPVDRNYRIFQQKLKERLGQQWAHITAQPEVDDAVKQVQVMHEYFTYLEKLVEKQRQALQMLHDVEAELSLFYQQKGYQEGQEDIGRNLVHLGVNYHNECKERQPLLTSLEAFLSFIKTFNSKAIGDSLDTIKRQATARQELDSYGSKLGSLEEKRIKQITKTPTTAAGEEAVKYQEKDLVQTRARFQSAKERYQNLSTQVIDKAGLLEMKRGVDFASYLDKLVEATDAYARTRGDEKANGVGSHEEGAPAAYEAQ
;
A
#
# COMPACT_ATOMS: atom_id res chain seq x y z
N MET A 1 -58.99 -8.20 41.52
CA MET A 1 -57.65 -7.91 42.09
C MET A 1 -56.86 -7.21 41.01
N PRO A 2 -56.57 -5.90 41.11
CA PRO A 2 -55.78 -5.21 40.11
C PRO A 2 -54.29 -5.43 40.40
N GLU A 3 -53.59 -5.98 39.42
CA GLU A 3 -52.14 -6.19 39.45
C GLU A 3 -51.46 -4.91 38.97
N VAL A 4 -50.68 -4.29 39.85
CA VAL A 4 -49.97 -3.03 39.63
C VAL A 4 -48.66 -3.33 38.93
N LEU A 5 -48.50 -2.85 37.70
CA LEU A 5 -47.23 -2.91 36.96
C LEU A 5 -46.23 -1.88 37.51
N PRO A 6 -44.93 -2.23 37.63
CA PRO A 6 -43.91 -1.29 38.10
C PRO A 6 -43.47 -0.32 36.98
N VAL A 7 -43.37 0.95 37.38
CA VAL A 7 -42.85 2.08 36.61
C VAL A 7 -41.34 1.89 36.36
N LEU A 8 -40.94 1.87 35.10
CA LEU A 8 -39.53 1.91 34.69
C LEU A 8 -38.94 3.29 35.02
N GLN A 9 -37.97 3.29 35.94
CA GLN A 9 -37.22 4.44 36.38
C GLN A 9 -36.16 4.80 35.32
N ALA A 10 -36.26 6.01 34.76
CA ALA A 10 -35.33 6.53 33.76
C ALA A 10 -33.90 6.63 34.33
N GLY A 11 -32.96 5.97 33.63
CA GLY A 11 -31.54 5.95 33.96
C GLY A 11 -30.87 7.31 33.80
N GLN A 12 -29.95 7.59 34.71
CA GLN A 12 -29.09 8.77 34.74
C GLN A 12 -27.98 8.74 33.68
N PRO A 13 -27.46 9.91 33.27
CA PRO A 13 -26.39 9.98 32.26
C PRO A 13 -25.05 9.48 32.79
N ILE A 14 -24.38 8.69 31.97
CA ILE A 14 -23.01 8.16 32.15
C ILE A 14 -22.02 9.33 32.10
N GLN A 15 -21.33 9.61 33.22
CA GLN A 15 -20.15 10.46 33.22
C GLN A 15 -18.93 9.68 32.70
N VAL A 16 -18.42 10.06 31.53
CA VAL A 16 -17.14 9.59 31.02
C VAL A 16 -16.02 10.38 31.69
N ARG A 17 -15.33 9.75 32.63
CA ARG A 17 -14.15 10.29 33.32
C ARG A 17 -12.91 10.05 32.45
N SER A 18 -12.44 11.11 31.80
CA SER A 18 -11.14 11.13 31.11
C SER A 18 -9.99 10.98 32.11
N GLN A 19 -9.25 9.87 32.06
CA GLN A 19 -8.00 9.74 32.80
C GLN A 19 -6.82 10.29 31.99
N GLN A 20 -5.99 11.01 32.73
CA GLN A 20 -4.86 11.82 32.32
C GLN A 20 -3.65 10.94 31.97
N TYR A 21 -2.89 11.41 30.98
CA TYR A 21 -1.54 10.95 30.66
C TYR A 21 -0.60 11.24 31.82
N ASN A 22 0.16 10.23 32.26
CA ASN A 22 1.34 10.42 33.10
C ASN A 22 2.60 9.99 32.33
N THR A 23 3.41 11.00 32.02
CA THR A 23 4.80 10.95 31.58
C THR A 23 5.73 10.64 32.76
N ALA A 24 6.63 9.68 32.61
CA ALA A 24 7.98 9.72 33.21
C ALA A 24 8.92 8.71 32.52
N ALA A 25 10.04 9.23 32.01
CA ALA A 25 11.24 8.49 31.58
C ALA A 25 12.24 8.41 32.77
N PRO A 26 13.55 8.14 32.55
CA PRO A 26 14.22 6.93 32.08
C PRO A 26 15.23 6.39 33.13
N VAL A 27 15.68 5.13 33.04
CA VAL A 27 16.95 4.70 33.70
C VAL A 27 17.71 3.71 32.83
N ALA A 28 18.97 4.03 32.59
CA ALA A 28 19.98 3.22 31.92
C ALA A 28 20.74 2.33 32.93
N ALA A 29 21.18 1.14 32.51
CA ALA A 29 22.54 0.60 32.72
C ALA A 29 22.63 -0.89 32.31
N ARG A 30 23.63 -1.21 31.47
CA ARG A 30 24.32 -2.52 31.35
C ARG A 30 25.41 -2.61 32.45
N PRO A 31 26.32 -3.62 32.55
CA PRO A 31 26.51 -4.91 31.83
C PRO A 31 26.83 -6.12 32.78
N ILE A 32 27.12 -7.32 32.23
CA ILE A 32 28.39 -8.10 32.38
C ILE A 32 28.21 -9.62 32.13
N LEU A 33 29.10 -10.13 31.24
CA LEU A 33 29.75 -11.45 31.06
C LEU A 33 29.26 -12.73 31.77
N SER A 34 29.24 -13.86 31.04
CA SER A 34 30.29 -14.92 31.07
C SER A 34 29.78 -16.37 30.91
N SER A 35 30.51 -17.17 30.11
CA SER A 35 30.67 -18.66 30.12
C SER A 35 29.42 -19.56 29.93
N GLY A 36 29.42 -20.73 29.30
CA GLY A 36 30.45 -21.62 28.76
C GLY A 36 29.98 -23.10 28.87
N GLY A 37 29.48 -23.68 27.77
CA GLY A 37 29.32 -25.14 27.46
C GLY A 37 28.42 -26.03 28.36
N PRO A 38 28.21 -27.35 28.05
CA PRO A 38 28.33 -28.07 26.77
C PRO A 38 27.11 -28.98 26.41
N ILE A 39 27.03 -29.32 25.11
CA ILE A 39 26.67 -30.62 24.47
C ILE A 39 25.65 -31.56 25.17
N THR A 40 24.52 -31.80 24.50
CA THR A 40 23.88 -33.12 24.42
C THR A 40 23.33 -33.38 23.02
N LYS A 41 23.66 -34.57 22.51
CA LYS A 41 23.23 -35.13 21.23
C LYS A 41 21.90 -35.87 21.45
N THR A 42 20.93 -35.68 20.56
CA THR A 42 19.88 -36.66 20.32
C THR A 42 19.63 -36.71 18.82
N ASP A 43 20.14 -37.80 18.25
CA ASP A 43 19.97 -38.25 16.88
C ASP A 43 18.62 -38.96 16.81
N THR A 44 17.74 -38.57 15.89
CA THR A 44 16.50 -39.30 15.63
C THR A 44 16.35 -39.39 14.12
N SER A 45 16.55 -40.61 13.64
CA SER A 45 16.47 -41.02 12.26
C SER A 45 15.05 -40.82 11.71
N VAL A 46 14.95 -40.11 10.58
CA VAL A 46 13.75 -40.06 9.76
C VAL A 46 14.10 -40.67 8.40
N GLY A 47 13.51 -41.82 8.12
CA GLY A 47 13.61 -42.53 6.85
C GLY A 47 12.78 -41.87 5.73
N PRO A 48 13.02 -42.25 4.47
CA PRO A 48 12.47 -41.56 3.30
C PRO A 48 11.00 -41.93 3.03
N PRO A 49 10.15 -40.99 2.57
CA PRO A 49 8.84 -41.35 2.06
C PRO A 49 8.96 -41.93 0.65
N THR A 50 8.40 -43.13 0.54
CA THR A 50 8.08 -43.93 -0.63
C THR A 50 7.22 -43.16 -1.64
N THR A 51 7.60 -43.26 -2.90
CA THR A 51 6.78 -42.95 -4.08
C THR A 51 5.65 -43.97 -4.21
N THR A 52 4.41 -43.51 -4.17
CA THR A 52 3.23 -44.33 -4.52
C THR A 52 2.33 -43.58 -5.47
N GLU A 53 1.88 -44.33 -6.46
CA GLU A 53 1.25 -43.96 -7.71
C GLU A 53 -0.17 -43.40 -7.56
N LEU A 54 -0.60 -42.75 -8.65
CA LEU A 54 -1.95 -42.26 -8.95
C LEU A 54 -3.04 -43.34 -8.78
N PRO A 55 -4.29 -42.91 -8.56
CA PRO A 55 -5.32 -43.34 -9.50
C PRO A 55 -6.12 -42.18 -10.10
N SER A 56 -6.27 -42.27 -11.42
CA SER A 56 -7.21 -41.56 -12.27
C SER A 56 -8.64 -42.03 -11.99
N PHE A 57 -9.55 -41.10 -11.70
CA PHE A 57 -10.98 -41.29 -11.97
C PHE A 57 -11.58 -40.01 -12.57
N ALA A 58 -12.23 -40.22 -13.71
CA ALA A 58 -12.92 -39.24 -14.53
C ALA A 58 -14.21 -38.75 -13.88
N THR A 59 -14.68 -37.55 -14.24
CA THR A 59 -16.07 -37.36 -14.67
C THR A 59 -16.17 -36.14 -15.60
N ALA A 60 -16.50 -36.38 -16.86
CA ALA A 60 -16.99 -35.36 -17.77
C ALA A 60 -18.49 -35.16 -17.55
N SER A 61 -18.97 -33.92 -17.64
CA SER A 61 -20.40 -33.60 -17.67
C SER A 61 -20.64 -32.28 -18.42
N PRO A 62 -21.84 -32.08 -18.97
CA PRO A 62 -21.99 -32.12 -20.42
C PRO A 62 -22.39 -30.78 -21.03
N TYR A 63 -22.18 -30.74 -22.34
CA TYR A 63 -22.66 -29.75 -23.28
C TYR A 63 -24.19 -29.63 -23.24
N VAL A 64 -24.71 -28.42 -23.03
CA VAL A 64 -26.14 -28.09 -23.17
C VAL A 64 -26.33 -27.31 -24.47
N PRO A 65 -27.22 -27.75 -25.39
CA PRO A 65 -27.57 -27.00 -26.58
C PRO A 65 -28.61 -25.92 -26.23
N ALA A 66 -28.29 -24.66 -26.49
CA ALA A 66 -29.28 -23.58 -26.44
C ALA A 66 -30.17 -23.65 -27.68
N HIS A 67 -31.42 -24.06 -27.48
CA HIS A 67 -32.49 -23.91 -28.45
C HIS A 67 -32.93 -22.44 -28.56
N ALA A 68 -33.19 -22.05 -29.79
CA ALA A 68 -33.75 -20.77 -30.18
C ALA A 68 -35.13 -20.51 -29.54
N ALA A 69 -35.31 -19.29 -29.03
CA ALA A 69 -36.63 -18.70 -28.82
C ALA A 69 -36.69 -17.39 -29.61
N ASP A 70 -37.52 -17.46 -30.63
CA ASP A 70 -38.01 -16.40 -31.49
C ASP A 70 -38.82 -15.41 -30.64
N THR A 71 -38.42 -14.13 -30.61
CA THR A 71 -39.32 -13.04 -30.26
C THR A 71 -39.11 -11.91 -31.25
N SER A 72 -40.11 -11.79 -32.11
CA SER A 72 -40.27 -10.76 -33.12
C SER A 72 -40.76 -9.46 -32.49
N ASN A 73 -40.28 -8.36 -33.08
CA ASN A 73 -40.89 -7.03 -33.13
C ASN A 73 -41.04 -6.22 -31.84
N LEU A 74 -40.17 -5.21 -31.66
CA LEU A 74 -40.57 -3.79 -31.61
C LEU A 74 -39.36 -2.87 -31.97
N PRO A 75 -39.57 -1.75 -32.68
CA PRO A 75 -38.49 -0.95 -33.26
C PRO A 75 -38.11 0.23 -32.36
N PHE A 76 -36.87 0.27 -31.87
CA PHE A 76 -36.28 1.51 -31.35
C PHE A 76 -34.81 1.61 -31.75
N SER A 77 -34.57 2.56 -32.66
CA SER A 77 -33.37 3.38 -32.86
C SER A 77 -32.00 2.68 -32.80
N SER A 78 -31.47 2.41 -33.98
CA SER A 78 -30.08 2.03 -34.24
C SER A 78 -29.09 3.11 -33.76
N ARG A 79 -28.45 2.86 -32.62
CA ARG A 79 -27.14 3.45 -32.29
C ARG A 79 -26.07 2.38 -32.55
N PRO A 80 -25.07 2.62 -33.41
CA PRO A 80 -24.03 1.64 -33.65
C PRO A 80 -23.20 1.44 -32.36
N PRO A 81 -22.86 0.18 -31.99
CA PRO A 81 -21.95 -0.07 -30.89
C PRO A 81 -20.55 0.48 -31.23
N PRO A 82 -19.80 1.04 -30.27
CA PRO A 82 -18.40 1.35 -30.51
C PRO A 82 -17.66 0.05 -30.80
N SER A 83 -17.06 -0.02 -31.99
CA SER A 83 -16.10 -1.05 -32.35
C SER A 83 -14.94 -1.01 -31.35
N VAL A 84 -14.91 -1.96 -30.43
CA VAL A 84 -13.74 -2.22 -29.60
C VAL A 84 -12.74 -2.95 -30.49
N THR A 85 -11.94 -2.17 -31.22
CA THR A 85 -10.68 -2.65 -31.77
C THR A 85 -9.80 -3.06 -30.60
N GLY A 86 -9.61 -4.37 -30.44
CA GLY A 86 -8.61 -4.94 -29.55
C GLY A 86 -7.23 -4.45 -29.96
N SER A 87 -6.75 -3.40 -29.29
CA SER A 87 -5.36 -3.00 -29.34
C SER A 87 -4.57 -4.02 -28.54
N THR A 88 -3.77 -4.82 -29.24
CA THR A 88 -2.69 -5.62 -28.66
C THR A 88 -1.84 -4.72 -27.76
N ARG A 89 -1.84 -5.04 -26.47
CA ARG A 89 -1.30 -4.24 -25.37
C ARG A 89 0.14 -4.68 -25.08
N ASP A 90 1.03 -4.61 -26.08
CA ASP A 90 2.43 -5.07 -25.95
C ASP A 90 3.47 -3.94 -25.83
N GLY A 91 3.04 -2.67 -25.66
CA GLY A 91 3.93 -1.51 -25.72
C GLY A 91 4.57 -1.03 -24.41
N TYR A 92 4.19 -1.53 -23.23
CA TYR A 92 4.44 -0.78 -21.97
C TYR A 92 5.72 -1.13 -21.22
N SER A 93 6.40 -2.22 -21.60
CA SER A 93 7.66 -2.65 -20.95
C SER A 93 8.88 -1.84 -21.43
N SER A 94 8.84 -1.27 -22.65
CA SER A 94 9.98 -0.52 -23.20
C SER A 94 10.25 0.77 -22.44
N ASP A 95 9.21 1.42 -21.91
CA ASP A 95 9.31 2.76 -21.35
C ASP A 95 9.97 2.80 -19.98
N LEU A 96 9.73 1.79 -19.13
CA LEU A 96 10.41 1.67 -17.82
C LEU A 96 11.92 1.46 -18.02
N ASN A 97 12.27 0.59 -18.98
CA ASN A 97 13.65 0.27 -19.27
C ASN A 97 14.40 1.46 -19.93
N ALA A 98 13.70 2.25 -20.75
CA ALA A 98 14.25 3.48 -21.32
C ALA A 98 14.57 4.54 -20.24
N LYS A 99 13.68 4.73 -19.26
CA LYS A 99 13.88 5.67 -18.14
C LYS A 99 15.06 5.25 -17.27
N SER A 100 15.17 3.96 -16.92
CA SER A 100 16.30 3.43 -16.15
C SER A 100 17.65 3.60 -16.86
N LYS A 101 17.71 3.35 -18.17
CA LYS A 101 18.95 3.55 -18.95
C LYS A 101 19.37 5.01 -19.04
N ALA A 102 18.42 5.91 -19.32
CA ALA A 102 18.68 7.34 -19.36
C ALA A 102 19.15 7.86 -17.98
N PHE A 103 18.58 7.30 -16.91
CA PHE A 103 18.98 7.58 -15.55
C PHE A 103 20.45 7.20 -15.27
N ASN A 104 20.85 5.97 -15.54
CA ASN A 104 22.23 5.51 -15.27
C ASN A 104 23.27 6.36 -16.01
N GLN A 105 23.00 6.69 -17.27
CA GLN A 105 23.86 7.56 -18.07
C GLN A 105 23.99 8.97 -17.48
N ARG A 106 22.89 9.55 -16.98
CA ARG A 106 22.92 10.88 -16.36
C ARG A 106 23.72 10.88 -15.07
N VAL A 107 23.58 9.85 -14.23
CA VAL A 107 24.33 9.74 -12.98
C VAL A 107 25.83 9.63 -13.25
N ASP A 108 26.21 8.82 -14.23
CA ASP A 108 27.61 8.66 -14.64
C ASP A 108 28.19 9.98 -15.16
N TYR A 109 27.43 10.70 -15.97
CA TYR A 109 27.81 12.01 -16.47
C TYR A 109 27.98 13.04 -15.35
N MET A 110 27.02 13.17 -14.43
CA MET A 110 27.09 14.16 -13.33
C MET A 110 28.27 13.90 -12.39
N ILE A 111 28.53 12.63 -12.08
CA ILE A 111 29.69 12.23 -11.26
C ILE A 111 30.99 12.55 -12.01
N GLY A 112 31.09 12.20 -13.29
CA GLY A 112 32.25 12.47 -14.13
C GLY A 112 32.56 13.96 -14.27
N GLU A 113 31.55 14.79 -14.54
CA GLU A 113 31.65 16.25 -14.59
C GLU A 113 32.12 16.83 -13.26
N PHE A 114 31.61 16.34 -12.13
CA PHE A 114 32.03 16.82 -10.82
C PHE A 114 33.52 16.59 -10.58
N PHE A 115 34.00 15.35 -10.78
CA PHE A 115 35.43 15.05 -10.60
C PHE A 115 36.29 15.87 -11.57
N SER A 116 35.86 16.01 -12.82
CA SER A 116 36.56 16.81 -13.83
C SER A 116 36.66 18.29 -13.41
N ARG A 117 35.58 18.87 -12.88
CA ARG A 117 35.56 20.25 -12.37
C ARG A 117 36.41 20.43 -11.12
N GLN A 118 36.43 19.45 -10.21
CA GLN A 118 37.30 19.50 -9.04
C GLN A 118 38.77 19.49 -9.50
N VAL A 119 39.16 18.54 -10.35
CA VAL A 119 40.52 18.42 -10.88
C VAL A 119 40.95 19.67 -11.65
N SER A 120 40.10 20.21 -12.52
CA SER A 120 40.40 21.42 -13.32
C SER A 120 40.55 22.68 -12.46
N LYS A 121 39.71 22.86 -11.42
CA LYS A 121 39.84 23.97 -10.48
C LYS A 121 41.13 23.93 -9.67
N PHE A 122 41.64 22.73 -9.36
CA PHE A 122 42.93 22.59 -8.71
C PHE A 122 44.11 22.90 -9.64
N ALA A 123 44.00 22.58 -10.94
CA ALA A 123 45.04 22.90 -11.92
C ALA A 123 45.17 24.41 -12.22
N ALA A 124 44.10 25.19 -12.03
CA ALA A 124 44.04 26.60 -12.39
C ALA A 124 44.33 27.60 -11.24
N GLY A 125 44.60 27.13 -10.02
CA GLY A 125 44.86 28.01 -8.87
C GLY A 125 46.28 28.57 -8.86
N THR A 126 46.45 29.84 -9.21
CA THR A 126 47.72 30.59 -9.12
C THR A 126 48.21 30.79 -7.68
N PRO A 127 49.53 30.88 -7.45
CA PRO A 127 50.11 30.97 -6.11
C PRO A 127 50.17 32.44 -5.63
N GLU A 128 49.26 32.84 -4.75
CA GLU A 128 49.32 34.13 -4.03
C GLU A 128 48.77 33.96 -2.59
N PRO A 129 48.98 34.93 -1.66
CA PRO A 129 49.36 34.68 -0.27
C PRO A 129 48.47 33.65 0.43
N VAL A 130 49.08 32.47 0.60
CA VAL A 130 48.39 31.19 0.62
C VAL A 130 47.54 31.02 1.88
N ASP A 131 47.97 31.47 3.05
CA ASP A 131 47.35 30.98 4.30
C ASP A 131 45.99 31.58 4.67
N ARG A 132 45.76 32.88 4.42
CA ARG A 132 44.47 33.52 4.75
C ARG A 132 43.38 33.11 3.77
N ASN A 133 43.73 33.10 2.48
CA ASN A 133 42.85 32.62 1.42
C ASN A 133 42.61 31.11 1.54
N TYR A 134 43.60 30.33 1.96
CA TYR A 134 43.45 28.90 2.21
C TYR A 134 42.51 28.60 3.37
N ARG A 135 42.53 29.35 4.49
CA ARG A 135 41.54 29.15 5.57
C ARG A 135 40.12 29.51 5.15
N ILE A 136 39.93 30.65 4.51
CA ILE A 136 38.60 31.09 4.02
C ILE A 136 38.10 30.16 2.91
N PHE A 137 39.01 29.69 2.04
CA PHE A 137 38.73 28.69 1.03
C PHE A 137 38.39 27.35 1.67
N GLN A 138 39.16 26.81 2.62
CA GLN A 138 38.84 25.55 3.29
C GLN A 138 37.50 25.62 4.03
N GLN A 139 37.17 26.75 4.65
CA GLN A 139 35.88 26.95 5.30
C GLN A 139 34.74 26.98 4.26
N LYS A 140 34.87 27.78 3.19
CA LYS A 140 33.91 27.82 2.09
C LYS A 140 33.83 26.51 1.29
N LEU A 141 34.92 25.74 1.20
CA LEU A 141 35.00 24.46 0.51
C LEU A 141 34.37 23.37 1.36
N LYS A 142 34.53 23.40 2.68
CA LYS A 142 33.86 22.46 3.61
C LYS A 142 32.35 22.72 3.67
N GLU A 143 31.93 23.99 3.63
CA GLU A 143 30.52 24.39 3.52
C GLU A 143 29.95 24.10 2.12
N ARG A 144 30.68 24.39 1.03
CA ARG A 144 30.23 24.15 -0.34
C ARG A 144 30.34 22.70 -0.80
N LEU A 145 31.32 21.91 -0.36
CA LEU A 145 31.36 20.47 -0.66
C LEU A 145 30.18 19.79 0.02
N GLY A 146 29.91 20.10 1.29
CA GLY A 146 28.71 19.59 1.98
C GLY A 146 27.41 19.90 1.24
N GLN A 147 27.28 21.11 0.67
CA GLN A 147 26.12 21.50 -0.14
C GLN A 147 26.16 20.97 -1.59
N GLN A 148 27.32 20.85 -2.23
CA GLN A 148 27.46 20.39 -3.62
C GLN A 148 27.30 18.88 -3.76
N TRP A 149 27.71 18.09 -2.75
CA TRP A 149 27.45 16.64 -2.74
C TRP A 149 25.95 16.34 -2.67
N ALA A 150 25.19 17.12 -1.88
CA ALA A 150 23.73 16.99 -1.81
C ALA A 150 23.05 17.20 -3.17
N HIS A 151 23.63 18.00 -4.07
CA HIS A 151 23.11 18.22 -5.43
C HIS A 151 23.47 17.10 -6.43
N ILE A 152 24.54 16.33 -6.20
CA ILE A 152 24.97 15.26 -7.12
C ILE A 152 24.14 13.98 -6.90
N THR A 153 23.69 13.75 -5.67
CA THR A 153 22.78 12.64 -5.33
C THR A 153 21.32 13.06 -5.27
N ALA A 154 21.00 14.34 -5.47
CA ALA A 154 19.63 14.80 -5.71
C ALA A 154 19.17 14.26 -7.08
N GLN A 155 18.16 13.41 -7.06
CA GLN A 155 17.65 12.73 -8.25
C GLN A 155 16.14 12.93 -8.28
N PRO A 156 15.66 13.94 -9.03
CA PRO A 156 14.25 14.30 -9.00
C PRO A 156 13.35 13.12 -9.38
N GLU A 157 13.78 12.26 -10.30
CA GLU A 157 13.00 11.08 -10.70
C GLU A 157 12.83 10.06 -9.55
N VAL A 158 13.87 9.87 -8.74
CA VAL A 158 13.81 8.96 -7.59
C VAL A 158 13.02 9.60 -6.46
N ASP A 159 13.25 10.89 -6.19
CA ASP A 159 12.53 11.64 -5.16
C ASP A 159 11.02 11.70 -5.47
N ASP A 160 10.65 11.87 -6.75
CA ASP A 160 9.27 11.81 -7.23
C ASP A 160 8.67 10.41 -7.06
N ALA A 161 9.41 9.35 -7.41
CA ALA A 161 8.98 7.97 -7.20
C ALA A 161 8.77 7.65 -5.71
N VAL A 162 9.69 8.10 -4.84
CA VAL A 162 9.56 7.98 -3.38
C VAL A 162 8.29 8.67 -2.89
N LYS A 163 8.07 9.92 -3.34
CA LYS A 163 6.88 10.70 -2.98
C LYS A 163 5.61 10.02 -3.46
N GLN A 164 5.58 9.48 -4.67
CA GLN A 164 4.43 8.75 -5.21
C GLN A 164 4.08 7.54 -4.34
N VAL A 165 5.07 6.73 -3.94
CA VAL A 165 4.85 5.57 -3.07
C VAL A 165 4.36 5.99 -1.68
N GLN A 166 4.92 7.06 -1.11
CA GLN A 166 4.49 7.58 0.20
C GLN A 166 3.04 8.09 0.16
N VAL A 167 2.68 8.89 -0.84
CA VAL A 167 1.30 9.38 -1.03
C VAL A 167 0.34 8.20 -1.24
N MET A 168 0.75 7.18 -1.99
CA MET A 168 -0.06 5.97 -2.18
C MET A 168 -0.26 5.22 -0.86
N HIS A 169 0.78 5.07 -0.05
CA HIS A 169 0.70 4.45 1.28
C HIS A 169 -0.28 5.19 2.20
N GLU A 170 -0.17 6.52 2.27
CA GLU A 170 -1.06 7.35 3.09
C GLU A 170 -2.53 7.23 2.63
N TYR A 171 -2.75 7.30 1.32
CA TYR A 171 -4.07 7.14 0.70
C TYR A 171 -4.69 5.79 1.05
N PHE A 172 -3.97 4.67 0.84
CA PHE A 172 -4.52 3.34 1.13
C PHE A 172 -4.69 3.09 2.63
N THR A 173 -3.83 3.63 3.48
CA THR A 173 -3.99 3.56 4.94
C THR A 173 -5.25 4.30 5.41
N TYR A 174 -5.55 5.45 4.82
CA TYR A 174 -6.78 6.18 5.11
C TYR A 174 -8.02 5.45 4.57
N LEU A 175 -7.96 4.98 3.32
CA LEU A 175 -9.03 4.22 2.69
C LEU A 175 -9.37 2.94 3.48
N GLU A 176 -8.34 2.20 3.93
CA GLU A 176 -8.51 1.02 4.78
C GLU A 176 -9.37 1.31 6.01
N LYS A 177 -9.09 2.42 6.72
CA LYS A 177 -9.86 2.83 7.90
C LYS A 177 -11.31 3.15 7.59
N LEU A 178 -11.56 3.82 6.45
CA LEU A 178 -12.92 4.15 6.03
C LEU A 178 -13.73 2.91 5.67
N VAL A 179 -13.15 2.02 4.87
CA VAL A 179 -13.81 0.76 4.44
C VAL A 179 -14.06 -0.15 5.64
N GLU A 180 -13.10 -0.28 6.55
CA GLU A 180 -13.26 -1.03 7.80
C GLU A 180 -14.40 -0.46 8.65
N LYS A 181 -14.44 0.87 8.84
CA LYS A 181 -15.52 1.54 9.60
C LYS A 181 -16.89 1.31 8.94
N GLN A 182 -16.98 1.43 7.62
CA GLN A 182 -18.23 1.20 6.88
C GLN A 182 -18.69 -0.25 7.02
N ARG A 183 -17.79 -1.22 6.84
CA ARG A 183 -18.07 -2.65 7.02
C ARG A 183 -18.56 -2.94 8.44
N GLN A 184 -17.91 -2.39 9.46
CA GLN A 184 -18.32 -2.56 10.86
C GLN A 184 -19.71 -1.97 11.13
N ALA A 185 -19.99 -0.75 10.66
CA ALA A 185 -21.30 -0.14 10.82
C ALA A 185 -22.41 -0.95 10.13
N LEU A 186 -22.14 -1.43 8.92
CA LEU A 186 -23.10 -2.24 8.15
C LEU A 186 -23.32 -3.62 8.80
N GLN A 187 -22.27 -4.21 9.38
CA GLN A 187 -22.39 -5.45 10.14
C GLN A 187 -23.25 -5.26 11.40
N MET A 188 -22.99 -4.19 12.18
CA MET A 188 -23.80 -3.89 13.36
C MET A 188 -25.27 -3.69 13.00
N LEU A 189 -25.56 -2.99 11.90
CA LEU A 189 -26.93 -2.83 11.40
C LEU A 189 -27.56 -4.20 11.03
N HIS A 190 -26.81 -5.05 10.32
CA HIS A 190 -27.24 -6.39 9.97
C HIS A 190 -27.58 -7.23 11.21
N ASP A 191 -26.72 -7.21 12.22
CA ASP A 191 -26.92 -8.00 13.45
C ASP A 191 -28.17 -7.52 14.21
N VAL A 192 -28.36 -6.20 14.34
CA VAL A 192 -29.54 -5.61 15.00
C VAL A 192 -30.83 -5.94 14.25
N GLU A 193 -30.84 -5.83 12.92
CA GLU A 193 -32.03 -6.17 12.13
C GLU A 193 -32.35 -7.67 12.14
N ALA A 194 -31.33 -8.53 12.24
CA ALA A 194 -31.52 -9.96 12.42
C ALA A 194 -32.18 -10.28 13.78
N GLU A 195 -31.77 -9.59 14.85
CA GLU A 195 -32.41 -9.70 16.16
C GLU A 195 -33.86 -9.18 16.14
N LEU A 196 -34.09 -8.03 15.51
CA LEU A 196 -35.44 -7.46 15.36
C LEU A 196 -36.36 -8.37 14.55
N SER A 197 -35.86 -8.96 13.47
CA SER A 197 -36.58 -9.95 12.67
C SER A 197 -37.13 -11.08 13.54
N LEU A 198 -36.25 -11.70 14.34
CA LEU A 198 -36.62 -12.79 15.24
C LEU A 198 -37.60 -12.32 16.31
N PHE A 199 -37.34 -11.16 16.92
CA PHE A 199 -38.17 -10.57 17.96
C PHE A 199 -39.61 -10.34 17.47
N TYR A 200 -39.78 -9.69 16.31
CA TYR A 200 -41.10 -9.39 15.77
C TYR A 200 -41.87 -10.65 15.37
N GLN A 201 -41.21 -11.66 14.81
CA GLN A 201 -41.86 -12.94 14.52
C GLN A 201 -42.35 -13.61 15.80
N GLN A 202 -41.49 -13.71 16.83
CA GLN A 202 -41.86 -14.30 18.12
C GLN A 202 -43.02 -13.56 18.79
N LYS A 203 -42.99 -12.22 18.78
CA LYS A 203 -44.08 -11.41 19.34
C LYS A 203 -45.36 -11.54 18.53
N GLY A 204 -45.28 -11.62 17.21
CA GLY A 204 -46.44 -11.85 16.36
C GLY A 204 -47.15 -13.17 16.65
N TYR A 205 -46.40 -14.26 16.92
CA TYR A 205 -46.99 -15.55 17.30
C TYR A 205 -47.54 -15.60 18.74
N GLN A 206 -47.05 -14.73 19.63
CA GLN A 206 -47.53 -14.62 21.01
C GLN A 206 -48.75 -13.68 21.14
N GLU A 207 -49.06 -12.92 20.09
CA GLU A 207 -50.10 -11.92 20.10
C GLU A 207 -51.49 -12.56 20.09
N GLY A 208 -52.39 -12.03 20.92
CA GLY A 208 -53.77 -12.53 21.03
C GLY A 208 -54.69 -11.98 19.95
N GLN A 209 -54.34 -10.82 19.37
CA GLN A 209 -55.07 -10.21 18.26
C GLN A 209 -54.48 -10.62 16.91
N GLU A 210 -55.25 -11.36 16.12
CA GLU A 210 -54.75 -11.97 14.88
C GLU A 210 -54.17 -10.96 13.89
N ASP A 211 -54.83 -9.82 13.68
CA ASP A 211 -54.37 -8.78 12.75
C ASP A 211 -53.03 -8.17 13.17
N ILE A 212 -52.86 -7.89 14.46
CA ILE A 212 -51.61 -7.37 15.01
C ILE A 212 -50.52 -8.43 14.90
N GLY A 213 -50.82 -9.67 15.29
CA GLY A 213 -49.89 -10.78 15.23
C GLY A 213 -49.38 -11.02 13.81
N ARG A 214 -50.28 -11.04 12.81
CA ARG A 214 -49.95 -11.17 11.39
C ARG A 214 -49.05 -10.04 10.90
N ASN A 215 -49.36 -8.79 11.26
CA ASN A 215 -48.55 -7.64 10.87
C ASN A 215 -47.14 -7.68 11.48
N LEU A 216 -47.00 -8.11 12.74
CA LEU A 216 -45.70 -8.27 13.39
C LEU A 216 -44.87 -9.38 12.72
N VAL A 217 -45.47 -10.53 12.39
CA VAL A 217 -44.78 -11.59 11.65
C VAL A 217 -44.31 -11.07 10.30
N HIS A 218 -45.17 -10.37 9.54
CA HIS A 218 -44.80 -9.79 8.25
C HIS A 218 -43.64 -8.79 8.39
N LEU A 219 -43.68 -7.92 9.40
CA LEU A 219 -42.58 -6.99 9.68
C LEU A 219 -41.27 -7.74 9.97
N GLY A 220 -41.33 -8.82 10.75
CA GLY A 220 -40.16 -9.65 11.02
C GLY A 220 -39.61 -10.35 9.77
N VAL A 221 -40.48 -10.82 8.87
CA VAL A 221 -40.07 -11.37 7.56
C VAL A 221 -39.38 -10.32 6.70
N ASN A 222 -39.88 -9.07 6.70
CA ASN A 222 -39.26 -7.98 5.96
C ASN A 222 -37.83 -7.68 6.44
N TYR A 223 -37.61 -7.57 7.77
CA TYR A 223 -36.27 -7.41 8.32
C TYR A 223 -35.35 -8.59 7.98
N HIS A 224 -35.87 -9.82 7.99
CA HIS A 224 -35.10 -11.00 7.57
C HIS A 224 -34.63 -10.92 6.12
N ASN A 225 -35.53 -10.47 5.23
CA ASN A 225 -35.21 -10.30 3.81
C ASN A 225 -34.17 -9.19 3.62
N GLU A 226 -34.30 -8.05 4.29
CA GLU A 226 -33.28 -6.99 4.27
C GLU A 226 -31.89 -7.49 4.70
N CYS A 227 -31.81 -8.34 5.73
CA CYS A 227 -30.55 -8.97 6.14
C CYS A 227 -29.96 -9.87 5.04
N LYS A 228 -30.80 -10.66 4.36
CA LYS A 228 -30.36 -11.52 3.24
C LYS A 228 -29.83 -10.69 2.07
N GLU A 229 -30.56 -9.66 1.67
CA GLU A 229 -30.20 -8.79 0.53
C GLU A 229 -28.92 -7.98 0.82
N ARG A 230 -28.62 -7.67 2.09
CA ARG A 230 -27.40 -6.98 2.49
C ARG A 230 -26.16 -7.87 2.49
N GLN A 231 -26.32 -9.19 2.60
CA GLN A 231 -25.20 -10.13 2.76
C GLN A 231 -24.16 -10.08 1.61
N PRO A 232 -24.55 -10.01 0.32
CA PRO A 232 -23.60 -9.86 -0.78
C PRO A 232 -22.78 -8.58 -0.68
N LEU A 233 -23.38 -7.46 -0.25
CA LEU A 233 -22.68 -6.19 -0.05
C LEU A 233 -21.61 -6.29 1.06
N LEU A 234 -21.94 -6.93 2.19
CA LEU A 234 -20.97 -7.18 3.26
C LEU A 234 -19.79 -8.03 2.76
N THR A 235 -20.08 -9.07 1.97
CA THR A 235 -19.06 -9.96 1.39
C THR A 235 -18.12 -9.20 0.45
N SER A 236 -18.67 -8.33 -0.41
CA SER A 236 -17.88 -7.50 -1.32
C SER A 236 -17.01 -6.47 -0.57
N LEU A 237 -17.53 -5.85 0.49
CA LEU A 237 -16.75 -4.95 1.36
C LEU A 237 -15.58 -5.68 2.03
N GLU A 238 -15.80 -6.90 2.52
CA GLU A 238 -14.75 -7.70 3.16
C GLU A 238 -13.65 -8.11 2.17
N ALA A 239 -14.04 -8.54 0.96
CA ALA A 239 -13.09 -8.85 -0.10
C ALA A 239 -12.25 -7.63 -0.50
N PHE A 240 -12.90 -6.45 -0.64
CA PHE A 240 -12.21 -5.21 -0.95
C PHE A 240 -11.25 -4.77 0.17
N LEU A 241 -11.68 -4.86 1.43
CA LEU A 241 -10.86 -4.57 2.59
C LEU A 241 -9.63 -5.49 2.67
N SER A 242 -9.81 -6.79 2.41
CA SER A 242 -8.73 -7.78 2.36
C SER A 242 -7.70 -7.45 1.26
N PHE A 243 -8.18 -7.03 0.09
CA PHE A 243 -7.33 -6.52 -0.97
C PHE A 243 -6.52 -5.29 -0.51
N ILE A 244 -7.18 -4.27 0.06
CA ILE A 244 -6.51 -3.05 0.53
C ILE A 244 -5.41 -3.40 1.53
N LYS A 245 -5.72 -4.23 2.55
CA LYS A 245 -4.75 -4.67 3.56
C LYS A 245 -3.56 -5.38 2.93
N THR A 246 -3.81 -6.27 1.97
CA THR A 246 -2.75 -7.02 1.28
C THR A 246 -1.90 -6.10 0.40
N PHE A 247 -2.53 -5.21 -0.36
CA PHE A 247 -1.84 -4.26 -1.24
C PHE A 247 -0.96 -3.30 -0.43
N ASN A 248 -1.50 -2.75 0.66
CA ASN A 248 -0.80 -1.81 1.54
C ASN A 248 0.37 -2.49 2.28
N SER A 249 0.11 -3.63 2.95
CA SER A 249 1.14 -4.31 3.75
C SER A 249 2.22 -5.00 2.92
N LYS A 250 1.87 -5.64 1.80
CA LYS A 250 2.81 -6.42 0.99
C LYS A 250 3.41 -5.60 -0.14
N ALA A 251 2.59 -5.05 -1.04
CA ALA A 251 3.09 -4.41 -2.25
C ALA A 251 3.73 -3.05 -1.96
N ILE A 252 3.00 -2.18 -1.25
CA ILE A 252 3.52 -0.87 -0.85
C ILE A 252 4.63 -1.03 0.19
N GLY A 253 4.44 -1.92 1.18
CA GLY A 253 5.45 -2.25 2.19
C GLY A 253 6.81 -2.65 1.59
N ASP A 254 6.84 -3.58 0.63
CA ASP A 254 8.07 -3.99 -0.05
C ASP A 254 8.75 -2.84 -0.82
N SER A 255 7.97 -1.91 -1.36
CA SER A 255 8.50 -0.71 -2.03
C SER A 255 9.10 0.28 -1.02
N LEU A 256 8.43 0.51 0.12
CA LEU A 256 8.96 1.33 1.22
C LEU A 256 10.27 0.76 1.78
N ASP A 257 10.40 -0.56 1.87
CA ASP A 257 11.65 -1.18 2.33
C ASP A 257 12.78 -1.06 1.32
N THR A 258 12.48 -1.09 0.02
CA THR A 258 13.47 -0.73 -1.01
C THR A 258 13.87 0.74 -0.94
N ILE A 259 12.93 1.66 -0.69
CA ILE A 259 13.23 3.09 -0.50
C ILE A 259 14.17 3.30 0.69
N LYS A 260 13.92 2.64 1.84
CA LYS A 260 14.82 2.71 3.00
C LYS A 260 16.23 2.23 2.66
N ARG A 261 16.35 1.09 1.97
CA ARG A 261 17.67 0.57 1.52
C ARG A 261 18.36 1.53 0.56
N GLN A 262 17.62 2.14 -0.35
CA GLN A 262 18.12 3.13 -1.29
C GLN A 262 18.65 4.37 -0.57
N ALA A 263 17.92 4.88 0.43
CA ALA A 263 18.35 6.01 1.25
C ALA A 263 19.65 5.71 2.01
N THR A 264 19.79 4.51 2.58
CA THR A 264 21.05 4.07 3.21
C THR A 264 22.20 4.02 2.19
N ALA A 265 21.97 3.46 1.01
CA ALA A 265 22.99 3.39 -0.04
C ALA A 265 23.41 4.79 -0.54
N ARG A 266 22.47 5.75 -0.60
CA ARG A 266 22.75 7.16 -0.90
C ARG A 266 23.70 7.76 0.13
N GLN A 267 23.41 7.56 1.42
CA GLN A 267 24.24 8.05 2.52
C GLN A 267 25.64 7.42 2.51
N GLU A 268 25.75 6.12 2.21
CA GLU A 268 27.04 5.44 2.04
C GLU A 268 27.86 6.05 0.90
N LEU A 269 27.22 6.27 -0.25
CA LEU A 269 27.85 6.89 -1.41
C LEU A 269 28.38 8.30 -1.10
N ASP A 270 27.54 9.15 -0.49
CA ASP A 270 27.91 10.51 -0.10
C ASP A 270 29.09 10.53 0.89
N SER A 271 29.10 9.60 1.84
CA SER A 271 30.18 9.43 2.82
C SER A 271 31.50 9.03 2.15
N TYR A 272 31.48 8.03 1.26
CA TYR A 272 32.69 7.63 0.54
C TYR A 272 33.16 8.70 -0.45
N GLY A 273 32.24 9.41 -1.11
CA GLY A 273 32.56 10.52 -2.00
C GLY A 273 33.28 11.66 -1.25
N SER A 274 32.77 12.01 -0.07
CA SER A 274 33.41 13.00 0.81
C SER A 274 34.80 12.57 1.27
N LYS A 275 34.97 11.30 1.70
CA LYS A 275 36.27 10.75 2.09
C LYS A 275 37.25 10.75 0.91
N LEU A 276 36.81 10.34 -0.28
CA LEU A 276 37.63 10.29 -1.48
C LEU A 276 38.13 11.69 -1.86
N GLY A 277 37.25 12.70 -1.89
CA GLY A 277 37.62 14.08 -2.14
C GLY A 277 38.66 14.60 -1.14
N SER A 278 38.52 14.29 0.15
CA SER A 278 39.52 14.68 1.16
C SER A 278 40.87 14.00 0.97
N LEU A 279 40.92 12.75 0.51
CA LEU A 279 42.17 12.02 0.27
C LEU A 279 42.89 12.53 -0.97
N GLU A 280 42.15 12.83 -2.04
CA GLU A 280 42.72 13.41 -3.26
C GLU A 280 43.28 14.82 -3.00
N GLU A 281 42.57 15.64 -2.23
CA GLU A 281 43.06 16.97 -1.83
C GLU A 281 44.35 16.88 -1.00
N LYS A 282 44.45 15.92 -0.07
CA LYS A 282 45.68 15.68 0.71
C LYS A 282 46.84 15.26 -0.19
N ARG A 283 46.61 14.36 -1.16
CA ARG A 283 47.62 13.90 -2.12
C ARG A 283 48.17 15.06 -2.95
N ILE A 284 47.31 15.90 -3.51
CA ILE A 284 47.72 17.06 -4.32
C ILE A 284 48.59 18.01 -3.49
N LYS A 285 48.17 18.33 -2.27
CA LYS A 285 48.93 19.22 -1.38
C LYS A 285 50.31 18.67 -1.02
N GLN A 286 50.43 17.36 -0.86
CA GLN A 286 51.74 16.74 -0.61
C GLN A 286 52.66 16.85 -1.81
N ILE A 287 52.14 16.64 -3.02
CA ILE A 287 52.92 16.80 -4.27
C ILE A 287 53.42 18.24 -4.42
N THR A 288 52.62 19.24 -4.02
CA THR A 288 52.98 20.66 -4.15
C THR A 288 53.94 21.16 -3.06
N LYS A 289 54.02 20.54 -1.87
CA LYS A 289 54.66 21.16 -0.69
C LYS A 289 56.10 20.75 -0.34
N THR A 290 56.69 19.65 -0.83
CA THR A 290 58.03 19.26 -0.32
C THR A 290 58.83 18.28 -1.21
N PRO A 291 60.17 18.42 -1.31
CA PRO A 291 61.08 17.41 -1.85
C PRO A 291 61.18 16.22 -0.89
N THR A 292 61.14 15.02 -1.44
CA THR A 292 61.00 13.73 -0.77
C THR A 292 62.16 13.41 0.18
N THR A 293 61.86 13.27 1.48
CA THR A 293 62.74 12.56 2.43
C THR A 293 62.28 11.10 2.53
N ALA A 294 63.18 10.17 2.89
CA ALA A 294 62.87 8.72 2.95
C ALA A 294 61.68 8.37 3.88
N ALA A 295 61.46 9.14 4.95
CA ALA A 295 60.30 8.99 5.83
C ALA A 295 58.97 9.46 5.18
N GLY A 296 59.03 10.32 4.18
CA GLY A 296 57.88 10.76 3.39
C GLY A 296 57.39 9.70 2.42
N GLU A 297 58.26 8.82 1.91
CA GLU A 297 57.90 7.78 0.94
C GLU A 297 56.96 6.73 1.53
N GLU A 298 57.16 6.31 2.78
CA GLU A 298 56.24 5.38 3.46
C GLU A 298 54.88 6.01 3.69
N ALA A 299 54.83 7.27 4.14
CA ALA A 299 53.58 7.99 4.34
C ALA A 299 52.77 8.15 3.04
N VAL A 300 53.45 8.38 1.91
CA VAL A 300 52.83 8.45 0.58
C VAL A 300 52.26 7.08 0.17
N LYS A 301 52.98 5.97 0.39
CA LYS A 301 52.49 4.62 0.11
C LYS A 301 51.23 4.26 0.92
N TYR A 302 51.17 4.62 2.20
CA TYR A 302 49.98 4.41 3.03
C TYR A 302 48.78 5.23 2.54
N GLN A 303 49.00 6.50 2.17
CA GLN A 303 47.93 7.34 1.62
C GLN A 303 47.43 6.84 0.27
N GLU A 304 48.33 6.38 -0.60
CA GLU A 304 47.96 5.79 -1.88
C GLU A 304 47.12 4.52 -1.69
N LYS A 305 47.48 3.66 -0.73
CA LYS A 305 46.69 2.47 -0.40
C LYS A 305 45.29 2.82 0.11
N ASP A 306 45.14 3.80 1.02
CA ASP A 306 43.83 4.23 1.54
C ASP A 306 42.98 4.89 0.43
N LEU A 307 43.62 5.60 -0.49
CA LEU A 307 42.96 6.21 -1.66
C LEU A 307 42.43 5.13 -2.61
N VAL A 308 43.24 4.14 -2.98
CA VAL A 308 42.81 3.01 -3.82
C VAL A 308 41.67 2.23 -3.16
N GLN A 309 41.77 1.95 -1.87
CA GLN A 309 40.71 1.26 -1.13
C GLN A 309 39.41 2.09 -1.08
N THR A 310 39.51 3.40 -0.84
CA THR A 310 38.35 4.29 -0.77
C THR A 310 37.69 4.43 -2.15
N ARG A 311 38.46 4.46 -3.25
CA ARG A 311 37.92 4.42 -4.62
C ARG A 311 37.13 3.14 -4.88
N ALA A 312 37.66 1.98 -4.49
CA ALA A 312 36.95 0.71 -4.65
C ALA A 312 35.60 0.72 -3.91
N ARG A 313 35.60 1.17 -2.64
CA ARG A 313 34.36 1.28 -1.83
C ARG A 313 33.36 2.28 -2.42
N PHE A 314 33.84 3.40 -2.92
CA PHE A 314 33.01 4.40 -3.59
C PHE A 314 32.32 3.80 -4.82
N GLN A 315 33.05 3.07 -5.68
CA GLN A 315 32.46 2.43 -6.85
C GLN A 315 31.41 1.37 -6.47
N SER A 316 31.69 0.52 -5.47
CA SER A 316 30.70 -0.45 -4.99
C SER A 316 29.45 0.20 -4.38
N ALA A 317 29.61 1.31 -3.65
CA ALA A 317 28.49 2.07 -3.11
C ALA A 317 27.68 2.74 -4.22
N LYS A 318 28.36 3.26 -5.25
CA LYS A 318 27.73 3.88 -6.43
C LYS A 318 26.86 2.88 -7.19
N GLU A 319 27.40 1.71 -7.51
CA GLU A 319 26.67 0.65 -8.20
C GLU A 319 25.44 0.21 -7.40
N ARG A 320 25.60 -0.01 -6.08
CA ARG A 320 24.49 -0.35 -5.19
C ARG A 320 23.40 0.73 -5.20
N TYR A 321 23.78 2.00 -5.10
CA TYR A 321 22.85 3.12 -5.13
C TYR A 321 22.13 3.23 -6.47
N GLN A 322 22.82 3.09 -7.60
CA GLN A 322 22.22 3.11 -8.95
C GLN A 322 21.20 1.97 -9.12
N ASN A 323 21.57 0.76 -8.69
CA ASN A 323 20.68 -0.41 -8.75
C ASN A 323 19.43 -0.22 -7.89
N LEU A 324 19.58 0.25 -6.65
CA LEU A 324 18.44 0.50 -5.76
C LEU A 324 17.56 1.65 -6.25
N SER A 325 18.16 2.71 -6.82
CA SER A 325 17.41 3.85 -7.39
C SER A 325 16.55 3.43 -8.59
N THR A 326 17.11 2.60 -9.47
CA THR A 326 16.35 1.96 -10.55
C THR A 326 15.19 1.14 -9.99
N GLN A 327 15.45 0.29 -8.98
CA GLN A 327 14.40 -0.53 -8.36
C GLN A 327 13.28 0.32 -7.73
N VAL A 328 13.59 1.47 -7.12
CA VAL A 328 12.57 2.36 -6.57
C VAL A 328 11.65 2.89 -7.69
N ILE A 329 12.24 3.35 -8.80
CA ILE A 329 11.49 3.86 -9.95
C ILE A 329 10.59 2.76 -10.55
N ASP A 330 11.17 1.58 -10.80
CA ASP A 330 10.45 0.46 -11.40
C ASP A 330 9.31 -0.04 -10.50
N LYS A 331 9.56 -0.15 -9.19
CA LYS A 331 8.53 -0.55 -8.22
C LYS A 331 7.41 0.48 -8.11
N ALA A 332 7.72 1.77 -8.13
CA ALA A 332 6.70 2.82 -8.14
C ALA A 332 5.81 2.73 -9.40
N GLY A 333 6.42 2.52 -10.57
CA GLY A 333 5.67 2.30 -11.81
C GLY A 333 4.80 1.03 -11.77
N LEU A 334 5.34 -0.08 -11.26
CA LEU A 334 4.60 -1.33 -11.14
C LEU A 334 3.43 -1.23 -10.15
N LEU A 335 3.61 -0.51 -9.04
CA LEU A 335 2.55 -0.23 -8.07
C LEU A 335 1.41 0.55 -8.72
N GLU A 336 1.73 1.57 -9.51
CA GLU A 336 0.73 2.37 -10.22
C GLU A 336 -0.08 1.52 -11.21
N MET A 337 0.58 0.66 -11.98
CA MET A 337 -0.08 -0.27 -12.90
C MET A 337 -0.98 -1.26 -12.15
N LYS A 338 -0.46 -1.87 -11.08
CA LYS A 338 -1.20 -2.85 -10.29
C LYS A 338 -2.40 -2.21 -9.60
N ARG A 339 -2.23 -0.99 -9.08
CA ARG A 339 -3.33 -0.16 -8.59
C ARG A 339 -4.38 0.01 -9.67
N GLY A 340 -4.01 0.46 -10.87
CA GLY A 340 -4.98 0.71 -11.95
C GLY A 340 -5.81 -0.52 -12.34
N VAL A 341 -5.22 -1.72 -12.33
CA VAL A 341 -5.92 -2.95 -12.74
C VAL A 341 -6.71 -3.57 -11.59
N ASP A 342 -6.03 -3.87 -10.48
CA ASP A 342 -6.66 -4.64 -9.39
C ASP A 342 -7.69 -3.79 -8.66
N PHE A 343 -7.35 -2.53 -8.35
CA PHE A 343 -8.24 -1.65 -7.59
C PHE A 343 -9.55 -1.39 -8.32
N ALA A 344 -9.50 -1.14 -9.63
CA ALA A 344 -10.68 -0.94 -10.45
C ALA A 344 -11.60 -2.17 -10.42
N SER A 345 -11.05 -3.37 -10.56
CA SER A 345 -11.85 -4.61 -10.50
C SER A 345 -12.57 -4.81 -9.16
N TYR A 346 -11.93 -4.48 -8.04
CA TYR A 346 -12.60 -4.57 -6.74
C TYR A 346 -13.63 -3.45 -6.53
N LEU A 347 -13.39 -2.25 -7.04
CA LEU A 347 -14.37 -1.17 -7.01
C LEU A 347 -15.61 -1.51 -7.84
N ASP A 348 -15.44 -2.05 -9.04
CA ASP A 348 -16.55 -2.45 -9.90
C ASP A 348 -17.46 -3.47 -9.21
N LYS A 349 -16.87 -4.48 -8.54
CA LYS A 349 -17.62 -5.47 -7.75
C LYS A 349 -18.36 -4.86 -6.57
N LEU A 350 -17.75 -3.87 -5.91
CA LEU A 350 -18.38 -3.17 -4.79
C LEU A 350 -19.54 -2.30 -5.26
N VAL A 351 -19.39 -1.61 -6.40
CA VAL A 351 -20.45 -0.82 -7.03
C VAL A 351 -21.59 -1.74 -7.47
N GLU A 352 -21.30 -2.85 -8.15
CA GLU A 352 -22.31 -3.83 -8.56
C GLU A 352 -23.10 -4.38 -7.37
N ALA A 353 -22.43 -4.73 -6.27
CA ALA A 353 -23.10 -5.20 -5.06
C ALA A 353 -23.94 -4.10 -4.38
N THR A 354 -23.49 -2.84 -4.45
CA THR A 354 -24.23 -1.70 -3.92
C THR A 354 -25.48 -1.43 -4.75
N ASP A 355 -25.36 -1.45 -6.08
CA ASP A 355 -26.48 -1.25 -7.02
C ASP A 355 -27.48 -2.40 -6.96
N ALA A 356 -27.01 -3.64 -6.76
CA ALA A 356 -27.88 -4.79 -6.52
C ALA A 356 -28.72 -4.59 -5.24
N TYR A 357 -28.08 -4.20 -4.12
CA TYR A 357 -28.78 -3.90 -2.87
C TYR A 357 -29.77 -2.72 -2.99
N ALA A 358 -29.44 -1.70 -3.79
CA ALA A 358 -30.33 -0.56 -4.00
C ALA A 358 -31.56 -0.92 -4.86
N ARG A 359 -31.39 -1.77 -5.88
CA ARG A 359 -32.47 -2.19 -6.79
C ARG A 359 -33.52 -3.04 -6.10
N THR A 360 -33.11 -3.98 -5.25
CA THR A 360 -34.04 -4.86 -4.51
C THR A 360 -35.00 -4.04 -3.64
N ARG A 361 -34.54 -2.89 -3.12
CA ARG A 361 -35.36 -1.94 -2.36
C ARG A 361 -36.28 -1.06 -3.22
N GLY A 362 -35.94 -0.85 -4.49
CA GLY A 362 -36.72 -0.06 -5.44
C GLY A 362 -37.95 -0.79 -5.96
N ASP A 363 -37.79 -2.09 -6.25
CA ASP A 363 -38.85 -2.91 -6.85
C ASP A 363 -40.02 -3.18 -5.89
N GLU A 364 -39.77 -3.22 -4.57
CA GLU A 364 -40.85 -3.32 -3.57
C GLU A 364 -41.80 -2.10 -3.60
N LYS A 365 -41.29 -0.91 -3.92
CA LYS A 365 -42.13 0.30 -4.02
C LYS A 365 -42.97 0.32 -5.29
N ALA A 366 -42.49 -0.30 -6.37
CA ALA A 366 -43.20 -0.35 -7.64
C ALA A 366 -44.38 -1.35 -7.60
N ASN A 367 -44.22 -2.47 -6.90
CA ASN A 367 -45.26 -3.50 -6.81
C ASN A 367 -46.29 -3.28 -5.68
N GLY A 368 -45.99 -2.44 -4.68
CA GLY A 368 -46.87 -2.22 -3.52
C GLY A 368 -48.04 -1.24 -3.70
N VAL A 369 -48.17 -0.56 -4.86
CA VAL A 369 -49.17 0.52 -5.07
C VAL A 369 -50.41 0.05 -5.87
N GLY A 370 -50.48 -1.20 -6.31
CA GLY A 370 -51.36 -1.59 -7.42
C GLY A 370 -52.68 -2.34 -7.17
N SER A 371 -53.08 -2.72 -5.94
CA SER A 371 -54.20 -3.69 -5.82
C SER A 371 -55.19 -3.48 -4.67
N HIS A 372 -55.37 -2.25 -4.19
CA HIS A 372 -56.51 -1.88 -3.35
C HIS A 372 -57.41 -0.85 -4.05
N GLU A 373 -57.66 -1.00 -5.36
CA GLU A 373 -58.83 -0.40 -5.98
C GLU A 373 -60.06 -1.27 -5.70
N GLU A 374 -60.79 -0.85 -4.68
CA GLU A 374 -62.26 -0.81 -4.58
C GLU A 374 -63.06 -1.57 -5.65
N GLY A 375 -63.23 -2.87 -5.45
CA GLY A 375 -64.34 -3.63 -6.01
C GLY A 375 -65.48 -3.77 -5.00
N ALA A 376 -66.14 -2.67 -4.62
CA ALA A 376 -67.36 -2.76 -3.83
C ALA A 376 -68.52 -3.26 -4.72
N PRO A 377 -69.22 -4.35 -4.35
CA PRO A 377 -70.37 -4.84 -5.10
C PRO A 377 -71.57 -3.94 -4.83
N ALA A 378 -71.96 -3.12 -5.80
CA ALA A 378 -73.25 -2.46 -5.80
C ALA A 378 -74.35 -3.49 -6.09
N ALA A 379 -74.91 -4.09 -5.04
CA ALA A 379 -76.19 -4.76 -5.10
C ALA A 379 -77.02 -4.37 -3.87
N TYR A 380 -78.28 -4.00 -4.16
CA TYR A 380 -79.44 -3.73 -3.29
C TYR A 380 -79.84 -2.27 -3.09
N GLU A 381 -80.82 -1.81 -3.88
CA GLU A 381 -82.14 -1.44 -3.35
C GLU A 381 -83.22 -1.42 -4.46
N ALA A 382 -84.44 -1.73 -4.05
CA ALA A 382 -85.58 -2.15 -4.86
C ALA A 382 -86.43 -1.00 -5.42
N GLN A 383 -87.11 -1.23 -6.56
CA GLN A 383 -88.55 -1.00 -6.77
C GLN A 383 -89.05 -1.60 -8.08
#